data_AF-A0A948XEB5-F1
#
_entry.id   AF-A0A948XEB5-F1
#
_cell.length_a   1.000
_cell.length_b   1.000
_cell.length_c   1.000
_cell.angle_alpha   90.00
_cell.angle_beta   90.00
_cell.angle_gamma   90.00
#
_symmetry.space_group_name_H-M   'P 1'
#
loop_
_entity.id
_entity.type
_entity.pdbx_description
1 polymer ?
#
loop_
_entity_poly.entity_id
_entity_poly.type
_entity_poly.pdbx_seq_one_letter_code
_entity_poly.pdbx_strand_id
1 'polypeptide(L)'
;MKTDTCSAGQMKGLSIFEKYLTIWVLACIVSGILLGRFAPGVATFLDGLAIYVGEAPVVSIPIAICLFFMMYPIMVKIDFAEVIKAGKTPKPVLLTLFVNWGVKPFTMVAIANFFLGSLFLTLIGSDAVDIVKMPPGADWAVGSVHGAGTVVLHEGMKMLQIPLWRSYFAGCILLGVAPCTAMVLMWGYLSKGNDGLTLVMVAINSLTMLVLYGLLGGFLLGIGKLPVPWEALALSISIYVALPLVAGYLTRRWLINVKGDVWFREKFLHFLTPVSITALLATLVLLFSFKGDIIVNNPLTILWIAIPLFIQTVFIFALGYGLALLLKLRYEDAAPASLIGASNHFEVAIATSTMLFGLSSGASLATVVGMLIEVPLMLMLVRICLRTRGWFAS
;
A
#
# COMPACT_ATOMS: atom_id res chain seq x y z
N MET A 1 -17.60 43.13 14.81
CA MET A 1 -16.85 42.71 13.60
C MET A 1 -15.39 42.58 13.99
N LYS A 2 -14.96 41.36 14.34
CA LYS A 2 -13.55 40.99 14.54
C LYS A 2 -13.33 39.75 13.68
N THR A 3 -12.62 39.94 12.58
CA THR A 3 -12.14 38.88 11.69
C THR A 3 -10.89 38.28 12.30
N ASP A 4 -11.03 37.10 12.90
CA ASP A 4 -9.90 36.27 13.27
C ASP A 4 -9.31 35.66 11.99
N THR A 5 -8.21 36.23 11.53
CA THR A 5 -7.38 35.68 10.45
C THR A 5 -6.73 34.39 10.94
N CYS A 6 -7.33 33.26 10.53
CA CYS A 6 -6.76 31.92 10.71
C CYS A 6 -5.38 31.87 10.04
N SER A 7 -4.35 31.60 10.84
CA SER A 7 -2.96 31.41 10.39
C SER A 7 -2.90 30.28 9.37
N ALA A 8 -2.72 30.64 8.10
CA ALA A 8 -2.31 29.72 7.05
C ALA A 8 -0.85 29.31 7.35
N GLY A 9 -0.66 28.06 7.75
CA GLY A 9 0.67 27.48 7.91
C GLY A 9 1.45 27.60 6.61
N GLN A 10 2.52 28.41 6.64
CA GLN A 10 3.41 28.63 5.50
C GLN A 10 4.10 27.32 5.09
N MET A 11 3.89 26.88 3.85
CA MET A 11 4.66 25.79 3.26
C MET A 11 6.00 26.31 2.73
N LYS A 12 7.10 25.84 3.32
CA LYS A 12 8.46 25.87 2.73
C LYS A 12 8.44 25.07 1.42
N GLY A 13 9.17 25.52 0.40
CA GLY A 13 9.29 24.81 -0.89
C GLY A 13 9.80 23.37 -0.73
N LEU A 14 9.56 22.51 -1.74
CA LEU A 14 9.88 21.08 -1.67
C LEU A 14 11.26 20.84 -1.08
N SER A 15 11.33 19.93 -0.11
CA SER A 15 12.60 19.38 0.32
C SER A 15 13.31 18.74 -0.87
N ILE A 16 14.64 18.79 -0.91
CA ILE A 16 15.46 18.16 -1.96
C ILE A 16 15.06 16.70 -2.16
N PHE A 17 14.70 16.01 -1.07
CA PHE A 17 14.20 14.65 -1.11
C PHE A 17 12.96 14.49 -2.00
N GLU A 18 11.94 15.31 -1.79
CA GLU A 18 10.66 15.23 -2.51
C GLU A 18 10.84 15.50 -4.00
N LYS A 19 11.74 16.43 -4.33
CA LYS A 19 12.07 16.77 -5.73
C LYS A 19 12.74 15.60 -6.47
N TYR A 20 13.56 14.81 -5.78
CA TYR A 20 14.32 13.69 -6.35
C TYR A 20 13.79 12.31 -5.93
N LEU A 21 12.56 12.22 -5.43
CA LEU A 21 11.98 10.99 -4.90
C LEU A 21 12.09 9.82 -5.90
N THR A 22 11.76 10.06 -7.17
CA THR A 22 11.87 9.02 -8.22
C THR A 22 13.30 8.50 -8.36
N ILE A 23 14.31 9.37 -8.26
CA ILE A 23 15.72 8.98 -8.35
C ILE A 23 16.12 8.16 -7.12
N TRP A 24 15.73 8.59 -5.93
CA TRP A 24 16.00 7.84 -4.69
C TRP A 24 15.35 6.45 -4.70
N VAL A 25 14.10 6.35 -5.16
CA VAL A 25 13.40 5.07 -5.30
C VAL A 25 14.11 4.17 -6.31
N LEU A 26 14.47 4.69 -7.49
CA LEU A 26 15.25 3.94 -8.48
C LEU A 26 16.60 3.48 -7.93
N ALA A 27 17.31 4.34 -7.21
CA ALA A 27 18.56 3.99 -6.56
C ALA A 27 18.37 2.88 -5.52
N CYS A 28 17.29 2.91 -4.73
CA CYS A 28 16.97 1.86 -3.76
C CYS A 28 16.60 0.53 -4.42
N ILE A 29 15.87 0.56 -5.53
CA ILE A 29 15.54 -0.63 -6.32
C ILE A 29 16.83 -1.26 -6.85
N VAL A 30 17.68 -0.48 -7.51
CA VAL A 30 18.95 -0.96 -8.06
C VAL A 30 19.85 -1.48 -6.93
N SER A 31 19.99 -0.73 -5.84
CA SER A 31 20.81 -1.14 -4.70
C SER A 31 20.28 -2.41 -4.04
N GLY A 32 18.95 -2.53 -3.88
CA GLY A 32 18.30 -3.72 -3.35
C GLY A 32 18.57 -4.94 -4.24
N ILE A 33 18.32 -4.84 -5.55
CA ILE A 33 18.57 -5.94 -6.50
C ILE A 33 20.06 -6.35 -6.49
N LEU A 34 20.99 -5.39 -6.46
CA LEU A 34 22.42 -5.66 -6.37
C LEU A 34 22.79 -6.35 -5.05
N LEU A 35 22.24 -5.88 -3.93
CA LEU A 35 22.47 -6.48 -2.61
C LEU A 35 21.96 -7.92 -2.54
N GLY A 36 20.76 -8.18 -3.06
CA GLY A 36 20.19 -9.53 -3.16
C GLY A 36 21.09 -10.48 -3.96
N ARG A 37 21.65 -9.98 -5.07
CA ARG A 37 22.51 -10.77 -5.96
C ARG A 37 23.92 -11.00 -5.43
N PHE A 38 24.56 -9.98 -4.87
CA PHE A 38 25.98 -10.04 -4.47
C PHE A 38 26.19 -10.45 -3.01
N ALA A 39 25.17 -10.27 -2.16
CA ALA A 39 25.21 -10.65 -0.75
C ALA A 39 23.96 -11.44 -0.33
N PRO A 40 23.66 -12.58 -0.97
CA PRO A 40 22.47 -13.39 -0.65
C PRO A 40 22.45 -13.85 0.82
N GLY A 41 23.62 -14.00 1.45
CA GLY A 41 23.74 -14.32 2.88
C GLY A 41 23.18 -13.25 3.83
N VAL A 42 23.17 -11.97 3.41
CA VAL A 42 22.56 -10.88 4.20
C VAL A 42 21.05 -10.97 4.12
N ALA A 43 20.51 -11.26 2.94
CA ALA A 43 19.09 -11.47 2.75
C ALA A 43 18.58 -12.67 3.59
N THR A 44 19.26 -13.82 3.52
CA THR A 44 18.87 -14.99 4.31
C THR A 44 19.00 -14.75 5.82
N PHE A 45 20.01 -14.00 6.27
CA PHE A 45 20.14 -13.60 7.68
C PHE A 45 18.97 -12.71 8.15
N LEU A 46 18.59 -11.71 7.36
CA LEU A 46 17.51 -10.78 7.69
C LEU A 46 16.12 -11.45 7.64
N ASP A 47 15.93 -12.43 6.75
CA ASP A 47 14.72 -13.26 6.74
C ASP A 47 14.68 -14.22 7.94
N GLY A 48 15.84 -14.74 8.37
CA GLY A 48 15.97 -15.55 9.59
C GLY A 48 15.64 -14.81 10.89
N LEU A 49 15.71 -13.47 10.89
CA LEU A 49 15.21 -12.62 11.98
C LEU A 49 13.68 -12.46 11.88
N ALA A 50 12.95 -13.57 11.93
CA ALA A 50 11.49 -13.58 11.91
C ALA A 50 10.91 -13.89 13.29
N ILE A 51 9.74 -13.31 13.57
CA ILE A 51 8.88 -13.76 14.67
C ILE A 51 8.13 -14.99 14.19
N TYR A 52 8.29 -16.08 14.93
CA TYR A 52 7.60 -17.34 14.70
C TYR A 52 6.34 -17.40 15.57
N VAL A 53 5.22 -17.84 15.00
CA VAL A 53 4.01 -18.21 15.74
C VAL A 53 3.78 -19.69 15.46
N GLY A 54 4.09 -20.54 16.42
CA GLY A 54 4.22 -21.99 16.18
C GLY A 54 5.48 -22.30 15.35
N GLU A 55 5.35 -23.17 14.36
CA GLU A 55 6.46 -23.59 13.48
C GLU A 55 6.65 -22.70 12.22
N ALA A 56 5.80 -21.69 12.01
CA ALA A 56 5.83 -20.85 10.82
C ALA A 56 6.43 -19.46 11.10
N PRO A 57 7.38 -18.95 10.28
CA PRO A 57 7.83 -17.57 10.36
C PRO A 57 6.70 -16.65 9.89
N VAL A 58 6.26 -15.70 10.71
CA VAL A 58 5.09 -14.86 10.41
C VAL A 58 5.50 -13.45 10.01
N VAL A 59 6.48 -12.85 10.70
CA VAL A 59 6.86 -11.45 10.49
C VAL A 59 8.38 -11.28 10.55
N SER A 60 9.01 -10.77 9.48
CA SER A 60 10.43 -10.35 9.53
C SER A 60 10.56 -9.11 10.42
N ILE A 61 11.36 -9.20 11.48
CA ILE A 61 11.57 -8.13 12.46
C ILE A 61 12.14 -6.87 11.79
N PRO A 62 13.18 -6.95 10.94
CA PRO A 62 13.68 -5.78 10.20
C PRO A 62 12.59 -5.07 9.39
N ILE A 63 11.79 -5.83 8.64
CA ILE A 63 10.71 -5.27 7.83
C ILE A 63 9.66 -4.62 8.73
N ALA A 64 9.27 -5.27 9.83
CA ALA A 64 8.28 -4.73 10.75
C ALA A 64 8.72 -3.44 11.43
N ILE A 65 9.99 -3.34 11.82
CA ILE A 65 10.56 -2.11 12.38
C ILE A 65 10.52 -0.99 11.33
N CYS A 66 10.95 -1.26 10.10
CA CYS A 66 10.95 -0.25 9.05
C CYS A 66 9.52 0.20 8.69
N LEU A 67 8.56 -0.73 8.58
CA LEU A 67 7.16 -0.42 8.34
C LEU A 67 6.55 0.39 9.50
N PHE A 68 6.87 0.04 10.75
CA PHE A 68 6.42 0.80 11.92
C PHE A 68 6.93 2.25 11.87
N PHE A 69 8.23 2.45 11.69
CA PHE A 69 8.82 3.79 11.61
C PHE A 69 8.45 4.56 10.35
N MET A 70 7.96 3.87 9.32
CA MET A 70 7.39 4.50 8.15
C MET A 70 5.97 5.04 8.43
N MET A 71 5.11 4.24 9.06
CA MET A 71 3.71 4.64 9.32
C MET A 71 3.56 5.55 10.53
N TYR A 72 4.39 5.37 11.55
CA TYR A 72 4.30 6.11 12.81
C TYR A 72 4.35 7.65 12.62
N PRO A 73 5.29 8.24 11.86
CA PRO A 73 5.34 9.68 11.60
C PRO A 73 4.08 10.24 10.96
N ILE A 74 3.45 9.47 10.07
CA ILE A 74 2.20 9.87 9.40
C ILE A 74 1.08 9.94 10.42
N MET A 75 0.96 8.90 11.26
CA MET A 75 -0.08 8.85 12.30
C MET A 75 0.08 9.94 13.35
N VAL A 76 1.32 10.30 13.72
CA VAL A 76 1.61 11.44 14.59
C VAL A 76 1.14 12.77 13.97
N LYS A 77 1.24 12.91 12.64
CA LYS A 77 0.84 14.14 11.92
C LYS A 77 -0.69 14.29 11.81
N ILE A 78 -1.47 13.22 12.00
CA ILE A 78 -2.93 13.27 11.87
C ILE A 78 -3.53 14.16 12.96
N ASP A 79 -4.26 15.18 12.51
CA ASP A 79 -5.08 15.99 13.39
C ASP A 79 -6.53 15.51 13.45
N PHE A 80 -6.91 14.83 14.53
CA PHE A 80 -8.28 14.37 14.77
C PHE A 80 -9.31 15.51 14.76
N ALA A 81 -8.91 16.74 15.07
CA ALA A 81 -9.80 17.90 14.94
C ALA A 81 -10.12 18.21 13.46
N GLU A 82 -9.16 18.01 12.55
CA GLU A 82 -9.37 18.17 11.10
C GLU A 82 -10.24 17.04 10.54
N VAL A 83 -10.12 15.82 11.06
CA VAL A 83 -11.02 14.70 10.72
C VAL A 83 -12.48 15.03 11.06
N ILE A 84 -12.74 15.70 12.17
CA ILE A 84 -14.11 16.11 12.54
C ILE A 84 -14.58 17.25 11.61
N LYS A 85 -13.70 18.19 11.25
CA LYS A 85 -14.03 19.27 10.30
C LYS A 85 -14.32 18.74 8.89
N ALA A 86 -13.69 17.65 8.47
CA ALA A 86 -13.92 16.98 7.19
C ALA A 86 -15.38 16.64 6.90
N GLY A 87 -16.14 16.28 7.94
CA GLY A 87 -17.56 15.98 7.82
C GLY A 87 -18.38 17.15 7.25
N LYS A 88 -17.81 18.37 7.24
CA LYS A 88 -18.43 19.57 6.66
C LYS A 88 -18.29 19.67 5.13
N THR A 89 -17.44 18.87 4.49
CA THR A 89 -17.28 18.80 3.02
C THR A 89 -17.52 17.37 2.52
N PRO A 90 -18.77 16.88 2.52
CA PRO A 90 -19.07 15.46 2.35
C PRO A 90 -18.87 14.95 0.93
N LYS A 91 -19.08 15.77 -0.11
CA LYS A 91 -19.10 15.27 -1.51
C LYS A 91 -17.77 14.66 -1.96
N PRO A 92 -16.60 15.33 -1.83
CA PRO A 92 -15.34 14.75 -2.28
C PRO A 92 -14.93 13.54 -1.43
N VAL A 93 -15.17 13.60 -0.12
CA VAL A 93 -14.87 12.50 0.82
C VAL A 93 -15.68 11.25 0.47
N LEU A 94 -16.99 11.39 0.27
CA LEU A 94 -17.87 10.28 -0.10
C LEU A 94 -17.50 9.68 -1.45
N LEU A 95 -17.16 10.53 -2.44
CA LEU A 95 -16.69 10.07 -3.74
C LEU A 95 -15.45 9.19 -3.57
N THR A 96 -14.43 9.66 -2.86
CA THR A 96 -13.20 8.89 -2.68
C THR A 96 -13.44 7.61 -1.88
N LEU A 97 -14.26 7.62 -0.83
CA LEU A 97 -14.59 6.42 -0.08
C LEU A 97 -15.34 5.39 -0.92
N PHE A 98 -16.31 5.84 -1.72
CA PHE A 98 -17.04 4.99 -2.65
C PHE A 98 -16.09 4.34 -3.67
N VAL A 99 -15.19 5.13 -4.26
CA VAL A 99 -14.19 4.63 -5.20
C VAL A 99 -13.24 3.64 -4.52
N ASN A 100 -12.70 3.98 -3.33
CA ASN A 100 -11.73 3.16 -2.60
C ASN A 100 -12.28 1.81 -2.14
N TRP A 101 -13.50 1.81 -1.60
CA TRP A 101 -14.04 0.63 -0.91
C TRP A 101 -15.15 -0.06 -1.71
N GLY A 102 -15.92 0.69 -2.49
CA GLY A 102 -17.06 0.18 -3.26
C GLY A 102 -16.72 -0.24 -4.69
N VAL A 103 -15.71 0.36 -5.32
CA VAL A 103 -15.39 0.10 -6.73
C VAL A 103 -14.04 -0.58 -6.90
N LYS A 104 -12.97 0.06 -6.43
CA LYS A 104 -11.59 -0.33 -6.66
C LYS A 104 -11.29 -1.80 -6.32
N PRO A 105 -11.74 -2.37 -5.18
CA PRO A 105 -11.41 -3.75 -4.85
C PRO A 105 -12.06 -4.74 -5.82
N PHE A 106 -13.30 -4.48 -6.24
CA PHE A 106 -14.07 -5.36 -7.11
C PHE A 106 -13.60 -5.29 -8.56
N THR A 107 -13.27 -4.09 -9.05
CA THR A 107 -12.70 -3.94 -10.38
C THR A 107 -11.28 -4.50 -10.46
N MET A 108 -10.51 -4.43 -9.37
CA MET A 108 -9.23 -5.13 -9.29
C MET A 108 -9.39 -6.64 -9.46
N VAL A 109 -10.37 -7.25 -8.77
CA VAL A 109 -10.71 -8.68 -8.97
C VAL A 109 -11.06 -8.97 -10.42
N ALA A 110 -11.94 -8.17 -11.03
CA ALA A 110 -12.37 -8.39 -12.41
C ALA A 110 -11.20 -8.29 -13.40
N ILE A 111 -10.39 -7.24 -13.30
CA ILE A 111 -9.26 -6.98 -14.20
C ILE A 111 -8.16 -8.01 -13.97
N ALA A 112 -7.76 -8.27 -12.71
CA ALA A 112 -6.72 -9.24 -12.41
C ALA A 112 -7.13 -10.66 -12.84
N ASN A 113 -8.40 -11.05 -12.67
CA ASN A 113 -8.89 -12.35 -13.14
C ASN A 113 -8.87 -12.45 -14.66
N PHE A 114 -9.32 -11.41 -15.38
CA PHE A 114 -9.30 -11.40 -16.84
C PHE A 114 -7.87 -11.49 -17.40
N PHE A 115 -6.94 -10.69 -16.88
CA PHE A 115 -5.57 -10.67 -17.39
C PHE A 115 -4.76 -11.87 -16.91
N LEU A 116 -4.73 -12.18 -15.61
CA LEU A 116 -3.86 -13.24 -15.08
C LEU A 116 -4.48 -14.63 -15.18
N GLY A 117 -5.80 -14.74 -15.01
CA GLY A 117 -6.53 -16.00 -15.03
C GLY A 117 -6.98 -16.45 -16.43
N SER A 118 -7.04 -15.55 -17.41
CA SER A 118 -7.47 -15.88 -18.78
C SER A 118 -6.43 -15.49 -19.83
N LEU A 119 -6.16 -14.19 -20.01
CA LEU A 119 -5.38 -13.70 -21.15
C LEU A 119 -3.90 -14.11 -21.09
N PHE A 120 -3.30 -14.02 -19.90
CA PHE A 120 -1.89 -14.34 -19.66
C PHE A 120 -1.71 -15.72 -19.04
N LEU A 121 -2.77 -16.51 -18.85
CA LEU A 121 -2.67 -17.83 -18.21
C LEU A 121 -1.68 -18.74 -18.96
N THR A 122 -1.75 -18.76 -20.29
CA THR A 122 -0.84 -19.55 -21.14
C THR A 122 0.59 -18.99 -21.13
N LEU A 123 0.76 -17.69 -20.93
CA LEU A 123 2.07 -17.04 -20.84
C LEU A 123 2.74 -17.29 -19.48
N ILE A 124 1.95 -17.24 -18.40
CA ILE A 124 2.40 -17.54 -17.03
C ILE A 124 2.71 -19.03 -16.87
N GLY A 125 2.01 -19.88 -17.63
CA GLY A 125 2.06 -21.33 -17.54
C GLY A 125 0.86 -21.86 -16.78
N SER A 126 0.02 -22.66 -17.45
CA SER A 126 -1.18 -23.26 -16.86
C SER A 126 -0.86 -24.18 -15.68
N ASP A 127 0.30 -24.85 -15.76
CA ASP A 127 0.78 -25.81 -14.76
C ASP A 127 1.84 -25.19 -13.83
N ALA A 128 2.11 -23.89 -13.97
CA ALA A 128 3.03 -23.19 -13.10
C ALA A 128 2.42 -23.07 -11.70
N VAL A 129 3.20 -23.42 -10.69
CA VAL A 129 2.77 -23.44 -9.29
C VAL A 129 3.67 -22.55 -8.45
N ASP A 130 3.10 -22.06 -7.35
CA ASP A 130 3.77 -21.32 -6.29
C ASP A 130 3.62 -22.09 -4.99
N ILE A 131 4.69 -22.10 -4.19
CA ILE A 131 4.71 -22.72 -2.87
C ILE A 131 4.57 -21.61 -1.84
N VAL A 132 3.43 -21.58 -1.16
CA VAL A 132 3.09 -20.53 -0.21
C VAL A 132 2.94 -21.09 1.20
N LYS A 133 3.10 -20.22 2.20
CA LYS A 133 2.90 -20.59 3.61
C LYS A 133 1.48 -21.11 3.84
N MET A 134 1.34 -22.05 4.77
CA MET A 134 0.02 -22.45 5.25
C MET A 134 -0.62 -21.29 6.03
N PRO A 135 -1.95 -21.17 5.99
CA PRO A 135 -2.68 -20.30 6.90
C PRO A 135 -2.24 -20.54 8.36
N PRO A 136 -1.95 -19.49 9.13
CA PRO A 136 -1.63 -19.64 10.55
C PRO A 136 -2.71 -20.42 11.29
N GLY A 137 -2.31 -21.34 12.17
CA GLY A 137 -3.22 -22.21 12.91
C GLY A 137 -3.77 -23.42 12.14
N ALA A 138 -3.48 -23.55 10.85
CA ALA A 138 -3.89 -24.72 10.07
C ALA A 138 -2.91 -25.89 10.25
N ASP A 139 -3.40 -27.04 10.72
CA ASP A 139 -2.66 -28.31 10.74
C ASP A 139 -3.32 -29.33 9.81
N TRP A 140 -3.23 -29.06 8.51
CA TRP A 140 -3.83 -29.91 7.49
C TRP A 140 -2.95 -31.11 7.15
N ALA A 141 -3.57 -32.21 6.72
CA ALA A 141 -2.85 -33.42 6.31
C ALA A 141 -2.17 -33.20 4.95
N VAL A 142 -0.98 -33.77 4.75
CA VAL A 142 -0.30 -33.72 3.45
C VAL A 142 -1.17 -34.43 2.40
N GLY A 143 -1.33 -33.82 1.23
CA GLY A 143 -2.21 -34.29 0.16
C GLY A 143 -3.66 -33.81 0.24
N SER A 144 -4.05 -33.14 1.33
CA SER A 144 -5.38 -32.51 1.42
C SER A 144 -5.49 -31.28 0.52
N VAL A 145 -6.67 -31.07 -0.07
CA VAL A 145 -6.96 -29.95 -0.97
C VAL A 145 -7.84 -28.93 -0.26
N HIS A 146 -7.39 -27.68 -0.22
CA HIS A 146 -8.09 -26.56 0.41
C HIS A 146 -8.17 -25.38 -0.57
N GLY A 147 -9.38 -25.12 -1.07
CA GLY A 147 -9.60 -24.10 -2.10
C GLY A 147 -8.88 -24.46 -3.39
N ALA A 148 -7.94 -23.62 -3.81
CA ALA A 148 -7.08 -23.85 -4.98
C ALA A 148 -5.71 -24.46 -4.63
N GLY A 149 -5.46 -24.76 -3.36
CA GLY A 149 -4.16 -25.24 -2.89
C GLY A 149 -4.17 -26.70 -2.45
N THR A 150 -3.05 -27.40 -2.67
CA THR A 150 -2.80 -28.74 -2.14
C THR A 150 -1.67 -28.69 -1.12
N VAL A 151 -1.85 -29.35 0.03
CA VAL A 151 -0.82 -29.38 1.07
C VAL A 151 0.31 -30.31 0.66
N VAL A 152 1.53 -29.79 0.59
CA VAL A 152 2.74 -30.53 0.21
C VAL A 152 3.83 -30.36 1.25
N LEU A 153 4.73 -31.34 1.33
CA LEU A 153 5.94 -31.22 2.14
C LEU A 153 7.02 -30.53 1.31
N HIS A 154 7.51 -29.38 1.76
CA HIS A 154 8.60 -28.64 1.13
C HIS A 154 9.67 -28.36 2.18
N GLU A 155 10.88 -28.88 1.96
CA GLU A 155 12.02 -28.74 2.89
C GLU A 155 11.70 -29.18 4.34
N GLY A 156 10.88 -30.23 4.48
CA GLY A 156 10.47 -30.76 5.80
C GLY A 156 9.33 -29.99 6.48
N MET A 157 8.88 -28.87 5.92
CA MET A 157 7.73 -28.11 6.40
C MET A 157 6.49 -28.32 5.53
N LYS A 158 5.31 -28.31 6.14
CA LYS A 158 4.05 -28.34 5.39
C LYS A 158 3.81 -26.96 4.76
N MET A 159 3.61 -26.93 3.45
CA MET A 159 3.32 -25.73 2.67
C MET A 159 2.12 -25.97 1.74
N LEU A 160 1.57 -24.89 1.18
CA LEU A 160 0.45 -24.95 0.27
C LEU A 160 0.93 -24.70 -1.17
N GLN A 161 0.73 -25.66 -2.05
CA GLN A 161 1.00 -25.51 -3.48
C GLN A 161 -0.24 -24.96 -4.17
N ILE A 162 -0.15 -23.77 -4.76
CA ILE A 162 -1.24 -23.10 -5.49
C ILE A 162 -0.81 -22.78 -6.93
N PRO A 163 -1.75 -22.62 -7.89
CA PRO A 163 -1.41 -22.10 -9.21
C PRO A 163 -0.75 -20.72 -9.13
N LEU A 164 0.32 -20.51 -9.89
CA LEU A 164 1.15 -19.30 -9.82
C LEU A 164 0.35 -18.02 -10.10
N TRP A 165 -0.53 -18.06 -11.11
CA TRP A 165 -1.39 -16.93 -11.44
C TRP A 165 -2.33 -16.54 -10.30
N ARG A 166 -2.77 -17.51 -9.45
CA ARG A 166 -3.60 -17.22 -8.28
C ARG A 166 -2.80 -16.52 -7.19
N SER A 167 -1.50 -16.83 -7.07
CA SER A 167 -0.60 -16.10 -6.18
C SER A 167 -0.48 -14.64 -6.62
N TYR A 168 -0.22 -14.38 -7.90
CA TYR A 168 -0.20 -13.00 -8.44
C TYR A 168 -1.53 -12.27 -8.24
N PHE A 169 -2.64 -12.96 -8.52
CA PHE A 169 -3.98 -12.45 -8.30
C PHE A 169 -4.24 -12.05 -6.85
N ALA A 170 -3.78 -12.86 -5.88
CA ALA A 170 -3.88 -12.54 -4.45
C ALA A 170 -3.17 -11.23 -4.10
N GLY A 171 -1.94 -11.05 -4.60
CA GLY A 171 -1.17 -9.83 -4.40
C GLY A 171 -1.84 -8.60 -5.02
N CYS A 172 -2.39 -8.74 -6.23
CA CYS A 172 -3.17 -7.67 -6.88
C CYS A 172 -4.40 -7.28 -6.05
N ILE A 173 -5.13 -8.24 -5.47
CA ILE A 173 -6.27 -7.96 -4.59
C ILE A 173 -5.81 -7.22 -3.34
N LEU A 174 -4.81 -7.75 -2.62
CA LEU A 174 -4.31 -7.13 -1.39
C LEU A 174 -3.82 -5.70 -1.64
N LEU A 175 -3.28 -5.44 -2.82
CA LEU A 175 -2.90 -4.10 -3.24
C LEU A 175 -4.11 -3.21 -3.55
N GLY A 176 -5.07 -3.72 -4.34
CA GLY A 176 -6.26 -2.98 -4.74
C GLY A 176 -7.19 -2.61 -3.58
N VAL A 177 -7.22 -3.41 -2.52
CA VAL A 177 -7.99 -3.12 -1.29
C VAL A 177 -7.31 -2.06 -0.43
N ALA A 178 -5.99 -1.83 -0.58
CA ALA A 178 -5.21 -0.96 0.30
C ALA A 178 -5.22 0.51 -0.20
N PRO A 179 -5.94 1.45 0.44
CA PRO A 179 -5.96 2.86 0.02
C PRO A 179 -4.69 3.59 0.48
N CYS A 180 -4.08 4.38 -0.42
CA CYS A 180 -2.87 5.12 -0.10
C CYS A 180 -3.09 6.19 0.99
N THR A 181 -2.10 6.35 1.86
CA THR A 181 -2.12 7.31 2.99
C THR A 181 -0.93 8.28 3.00
N ALA A 182 0.21 7.90 2.43
CA ALA A 182 1.42 8.71 2.47
C ALA A 182 1.61 9.57 1.20
N MET A 183 1.81 8.91 0.05
CA MET A 183 2.20 9.59 -1.19
C MET A 183 1.08 10.47 -1.77
N VAL A 184 -0.16 10.29 -1.33
CA VAL A 184 -1.29 11.14 -1.75
C VAL A 184 -1.08 12.61 -1.45
N LEU A 185 -0.35 12.95 -0.39
CA LEU A 185 0.01 14.35 -0.09
C LEU A 185 0.91 14.94 -1.19
N MET A 186 1.86 14.14 -1.70
CA MET A 186 2.70 14.55 -2.82
C MET A 186 1.89 14.69 -4.11
N TRP A 187 0.96 13.78 -4.38
CA TRP A 187 0.09 13.86 -5.55
C TRP A 187 -0.88 15.05 -5.49
N GLY A 188 -1.45 15.33 -4.32
CA GLY A 188 -2.25 16.52 -4.04
C GLY A 188 -1.45 17.80 -4.28
N TYR A 189 -0.25 17.89 -3.69
CA TYR A 189 0.63 19.03 -3.88
C TYR A 189 1.02 19.25 -5.35
N LEU A 190 1.50 18.21 -6.05
CA LEU A 190 1.96 18.32 -7.44
C LEU A 190 0.82 18.64 -8.41
N SER A 191 -0.41 18.21 -8.11
CA SER A 191 -1.59 18.58 -8.87
C SER A 191 -2.14 19.97 -8.52
N LYS A 192 -1.60 20.64 -7.49
CA LYS A 192 -2.14 21.84 -6.83
C LYS A 192 -3.61 21.66 -6.43
N GLY A 193 -3.87 20.56 -5.74
CA GLY A 193 -5.16 20.23 -5.13
C GLY A 193 -5.36 20.87 -3.75
N ASN A 194 -6.47 20.53 -3.11
CA ASN A 194 -6.82 20.92 -1.76
C ASN A 194 -6.07 20.04 -0.75
N ASP A 195 -5.05 20.61 -0.11
CA ASP A 195 -4.22 19.90 0.87
C ASP A 195 -5.02 19.50 2.12
N GLY A 196 -5.96 20.35 2.54
CA GLY A 196 -6.84 20.06 3.68
C GLY A 196 -7.70 18.83 3.43
N LEU A 197 -8.33 18.75 2.25
CA LEU A 197 -9.08 17.54 1.84
C LEU A 197 -8.17 16.31 1.79
N THR A 198 -6.94 16.46 1.30
CA THR A 198 -5.99 15.35 1.21
C THR A 198 -5.63 14.82 2.60
N LEU A 199 -5.26 15.71 3.54
CA LEU A 199 -4.97 15.35 4.94
C LEU A 199 -6.15 14.66 5.64
N VAL A 200 -7.34 15.22 5.44
CA VAL A 200 -8.60 14.63 5.91
C VAL A 200 -8.75 13.21 5.40
N MET A 201 -8.55 13.00 4.11
CA MET A 201 -8.78 11.72 3.49
C MET A 201 -7.72 10.68 3.88
N VAL A 202 -6.47 11.11 4.11
CA VAL A 202 -5.42 10.28 4.71
C VAL A 202 -5.92 9.69 6.03
N ALA A 203 -6.44 10.54 6.92
CA ALA A 203 -6.92 10.08 8.22
C ALA A 203 -8.14 9.16 8.12
N ILE A 204 -9.13 9.51 7.29
CA ILE A 204 -10.33 8.68 7.11
C ILE A 204 -9.97 7.33 6.48
N ASN A 205 -9.11 7.30 5.46
CA ASN A 205 -8.63 6.06 4.86
C ASN A 205 -7.87 5.21 5.88
N SER A 206 -6.96 5.79 6.65
CA SER A 206 -6.24 5.07 7.71
C SER A 206 -7.17 4.43 8.73
N LEU A 207 -8.21 5.15 9.19
CA LEU A 207 -9.17 4.64 10.16
C LEU A 207 -10.08 3.56 9.56
N THR A 208 -10.61 3.79 8.36
CA THR A 208 -11.50 2.83 7.69
C THR A 208 -10.76 1.56 7.28
N MET A 209 -9.47 1.66 6.97
CA MET A 209 -8.60 0.53 6.63
C MET A 209 -8.46 -0.47 7.77
N LEU A 210 -8.53 -0.04 9.04
CA LEU A 210 -8.47 -0.95 10.20
C LEU A 210 -9.57 -2.03 10.19
N VAL A 211 -10.70 -1.73 9.55
CA VAL A 211 -11.84 -2.65 9.49
C VAL A 211 -11.99 -3.20 8.07
N LEU A 212 -12.10 -2.30 7.09
CA LEU A 212 -12.48 -2.67 5.73
C LEU A 212 -11.39 -3.45 4.99
N TYR A 213 -10.11 -3.26 5.32
CA TYR A 213 -9.01 -3.99 4.67
C TYR A 213 -9.10 -5.49 4.96
N GLY A 214 -9.31 -5.87 6.22
CA GLY A 214 -9.45 -7.28 6.61
C GLY A 214 -10.72 -7.89 6.05
N LEU A 215 -11.85 -7.19 6.17
CA LEU A 215 -13.15 -7.67 5.69
C LEU A 215 -13.17 -7.88 4.17
N LEU A 216 -12.80 -6.85 3.40
CA LEU A 216 -12.82 -6.93 1.94
C LEU A 216 -11.68 -7.78 1.41
N GLY A 217 -10.48 -7.69 2.00
CA GLY A 217 -9.34 -8.53 1.61
C GLY A 217 -9.67 -10.01 1.78
N GLY A 218 -10.21 -10.40 2.94
CA GLY A 218 -10.61 -11.77 3.19
C GLY A 218 -11.75 -12.23 2.27
N PHE A 219 -12.79 -11.41 2.10
CA PHE A 219 -13.89 -11.72 1.20
C PHE A 219 -13.45 -11.91 -0.26
N LEU A 220 -12.63 -11.00 -0.79
CA LEU A 220 -12.18 -11.02 -2.18
C LEU A 220 -11.15 -12.12 -2.46
N LEU A 221 -10.29 -12.45 -1.49
CA LEU A 221 -9.41 -13.62 -1.57
C LEU A 221 -10.22 -14.93 -1.58
N GLY A 222 -11.33 -14.97 -0.83
CA GLY A 222 -12.27 -16.09 -0.83
C GLY A 222 -12.93 -16.30 -2.19
N ILE A 223 -13.30 -15.22 -2.90
CA ILE A 223 -13.76 -15.29 -4.30
C ILE A 223 -12.66 -15.91 -5.20
N GLY A 224 -11.40 -15.61 -4.90
CA GLY A 224 -10.23 -16.22 -5.53
C GLY A 224 -9.98 -17.70 -5.20
N LYS A 225 -10.86 -18.36 -4.44
CA LYS A 225 -10.69 -19.74 -3.92
C LYS A 225 -9.38 -19.95 -3.18
N LEU A 226 -8.78 -18.90 -2.63
CA LEU A 226 -7.60 -19.02 -1.78
C LEU A 226 -8.07 -19.22 -0.34
N PRO A 227 -7.41 -20.08 0.45
CA PRO A 227 -7.73 -20.18 1.86
C PRO A 227 -7.49 -18.82 2.52
N VAL A 228 -8.49 -18.32 3.24
CA VAL A 228 -8.48 -16.97 3.81
C VAL A 228 -8.05 -17.03 5.28
N PRO A 229 -6.84 -16.57 5.63
CA PRO A 229 -6.34 -16.58 7.00
C PRO A 229 -6.81 -15.32 7.74
N TRP A 230 -8.06 -15.33 8.21
CA TRP A 230 -8.67 -14.17 8.91
C TRP A 230 -7.89 -13.71 10.13
N GLU A 231 -7.37 -14.64 10.92
CA GLU A 231 -6.53 -14.36 12.09
C GLU A 231 -5.25 -13.63 11.70
N ALA A 232 -4.61 -14.11 10.64
CA ALA A 232 -3.40 -13.51 10.11
C ALA A 232 -3.68 -12.11 9.56
N LEU A 233 -4.73 -11.93 8.75
CA LEU A 233 -5.17 -10.62 8.27
C LEU A 233 -5.39 -9.63 9.42
N ALA A 234 -6.09 -10.05 10.48
CA ALA A 234 -6.30 -9.23 11.66
C ALA A 234 -4.98 -8.90 12.39
N LEU A 235 -4.06 -9.86 12.49
CA LEU A 235 -2.73 -9.67 13.08
C LEU A 235 -1.89 -8.67 12.27
N SER A 236 -1.85 -8.77 10.93
CA SER A 236 -1.15 -7.80 10.07
C SER A 236 -1.71 -6.39 10.29
N ILE A 237 -3.04 -6.23 10.21
CA ILE A 237 -3.65 -4.91 10.40
C ILE A 237 -3.33 -4.37 11.79
N SER A 238 -3.34 -5.22 12.81
CA SER A 238 -3.03 -4.83 14.18
C SER A 238 -1.59 -4.35 14.32
N ILE A 239 -0.61 -5.10 13.80
CA ILE A 239 0.82 -4.78 13.91
C ILE A 239 1.20 -3.62 13.00
N TYR A 240 0.77 -3.63 11.74
CA TYR A 240 1.25 -2.68 10.74
C TYR A 240 0.41 -1.41 10.68
N VAL A 241 -0.88 -1.44 11.08
CA VAL A 241 -1.75 -0.25 11.00
C VAL A 241 -2.17 0.23 12.38
N ALA A 242 -2.76 -0.63 13.21
CA ALA A 242 -3.31 -0.22 14.49
C ALA A 242 -2.23 0.22 15.48
N LEU A 243 -1.12 -0.53 15.58
CA LEU A 243 -0.03 -0.23 16.51
C LEU A 243 0.64 1.13 16.19
N PRO A 244 1.08 1.45 14.95
CA PRO A 244 1.57 2.79 14.62
C PRO A 244 0.55 3.90 14.84
N LEU A 245 -0.74 3.62 14.61
CA LEU A 245 -1.82 4.59 14.82
C LEU A 245 -2.02 4.91 16.30
N VAL A 246 -2.10 3.89 17.16
CA VAL A 246 -2.21 4.06 18.61
C VAL A 246 -0.96 4.75 19.15
N ALA A 247 0.23 4.29 18.75
CA ALA A 247 1.49 4.92 19.15
C ALA A 247 1.53 6.39 18.72
N GLY A 248 1.17 6.71 17.47
CA GLY A 248 1.14 8.07 16.96
C GLY A 248 0.17 8.98 17.71
N TYR A 249 -1.04 8.48 18.00
CA TYR A 249 -2.05 9.19 18.78
C TYR A 249 -1.57 9.47 20.21
N LEU A 250 -1.04 8.46 20.90
CA LEU A 250 -0.54 8.60 22.27
C LEU A 250 0.63 9.57 22.34
N THR A 251 1.61 9.44 21.42
CA THR A 251 2.76 10.35 21.36
C THR A 251 2.33 11.79 21.10
N ARG A 252 1.43 12.01 20.14
CA ARG A 252 0.90 13.36 19.84
C ARG A 252 0.24 13.97 21.07
N ARG A 253 -0.70 13.25 21.70
CA ARG A 253 -1.43 13.71 22.88
C ARG A 253 -0.49 14.02 24.04
N TRP A 254 0.47 13.13 24.30
CA TRP A 254 1.43 13.31 25.38
C TRP A 254 2.37 14.49 25.14
N LEU A 255 2.97 14.62 23.95
CA LEU A 255 3.90 15.70 23.65
C LEU A 255 3.24 17.07 23.61
N ILE A 256 2.02 17.19 23.07
CA ILE A 256 1.28 18.46 23.07
C ILE A 256 0.95 18.88 24.51
N ASN A 257 0.56 17.93 25.37
CA ASN A 257 0.28 18.22 26.78
C ASN A 257 1.52 18.67 27.56
N VAL A 258 2.69 18.09 27.29
CA VAL A 258 3.93 18.38 28.05
C VAL A 258 4.70 19.59 27.49
N LYS A 259 4.79 19.74 26.17
CA LYS A 259 5.67 20.72 25.49
C LYS A 259 4.92 21.77 24.67
N GLY A 260 3.61 21.65 24.52
CA GLY A 260 2.78 22.56 23.74
C GLY A 260 2.78 22.28 22.23
N ASP A 261 1.75 22.77 21.54
CA ASP A 261 1.53 22.54 20.10
C ASP A 261 2.63 23.17 19.21
N VAL A 262 3.15 24.35 19.59
CA VAL A 262 4.20 25.05 18.82
C VAL A 262 5.49 24.22 18.77
N TRP A 263 5.95 23.71 19.91
CA TRP A 263 7.14 22.85 19.96
C TRP A 263 6.94 21.55 19.18
N PHE A 264 5.75 20.96 19.31
CA PHE A 264 5.38 19.75 18.58
C PHE A 264 5.49 19.97 17.06
N ARG A 265 4.87 21.04 16.54
CA ARG A 265 4.86 21.36 15.10
C ARG A 265 6.23 21.76 14.56
N GLU A 266 6.97 22.61 15.27
CA GLU A 266 8.20 23.20 14.72
C GLU A 266 9.46 22.33 14.92
N LYS A 267 9.53 21.55 16.00
CA LYS A 267 10.69 20.68 16.28
C LYS A 267 10.39 19.21 16.04
N PHE A 268 9.36 18.66 16.68
CA PHE A 268 9.16 17.20 16.66
C PHE A 268 8.74 16.69 15.28
N LEU A 269 7.80 17.36 14.61
CA LEU A 269 7.38 16.97 13.26
C LEU A 269 8.52 17.08 12.24
N HIS A 270 9.40 18.08 12.37
CA HIS A 270 10.58 18.21 11.51
C HIS A 270 11.60 17.08 11.72
N PHE A 271 11.77 16.62 12.97
CA PHE A 271 12.62 15.46 13.27
C PHE A 271 12.05 14.15 12.72
N LEU A 272 10.73 13.98 12.69
CA LEU A 272 10.08 12.76 12.21
C LEU A 272 10.12 12.59 10.68
N THR A 273 10.23 13.67 9.92
CA THR A 273 10.31 13.61 8.45
C THR A 273 11.50 12.79 7.95
N PRO A 274 12.77 13.06 8.33
CA PRO A 274 13.91 12.23 7.88
C PRO A 274 13.79 10.78 8.36
N VAL A 275 13.24 10.51 9.55
CA VAL A 275 13.01 9.14 10.05
C VAL A 275 12.07 8.37 9.12
N SER A 276 10.94 8.97 8.72
CA SER A 276 9.99 8.32 7.80
C SER A 276 10.63 8.02 6.43
N ILE A 277 11.45 8.94 5.94
CA ILE A 277 12.14 8.83 4.65
C ILE A 277 13.16 7.70 4.70
N THR A 278 14.02 7.69 5.72
CA THR A 278 15.03 6.64 5.89
C THR A 278 14.36 5.27 6.07
N ALA A 279 13.28 5.19 6.85
CA ALA A 279 12.53 3.95 7.04
C ALA A 279 11.88 3.45 5.74
N LEU A 280 11.28 4.35 4.95
CA LEU A 280 10.77 4.03 3.61
C LEU A 280 11.89 3.48 2.72
N LEU A 281 12.98 4.23 2.52
CA LEU A 281 14.07 3.82 1.64
C LEU A 281 14.73 2.51 2.09
N ALA A 282 14.91 2.31 3.40
CA ALA A 282 15.41 1.06 3.96
C ALA A 282 14.45 -0.10 3.66
N THR A 283 13.14 0.09 3.84
CA THR A 283 12.12 -0.92 3.47
C THR A 283 12.25 -1.28 1.99
N LEU A 284 12.42 -0.29 1.11
CA LEU A 284 12.58 -0.55 -0.32
C LEU A 284 13.81 -1.39 -0.62
N VAL A 285 14.98 -1.00 -0.10
CA VAL A 285 16.22 -1.76 -0.29
C VAL A 285 16.07 -3.20 0.20
N LEU A 286 15.48 -3.40 1.39
CA LEU A 286 15.22 -4.71 1.96
C LEU A 286 14.33 -5.56 1.05
N LEU A 287 13.16 -5.03 0.67
CA LEU A 287 12.18 -5.76 -0.15
C LEU A 287 12.74 -6.13 -1.53
N PHE A 288 13.46 -5.22 -2.18
CA PHE A 288 14.10 -5.51 -3.47
C PHE A 288 15.29 -6.45 -3.35
N SER A 289 15.98 -6.49 -2.20
CA SER A 289 17.03 -7.48 -1.98
C SER A 289 16.50 -8.90 -1.92
N PHE A 290 15.34 -9.11 -1.30
CA PHE A 290 14.70 -10.42 -1.25
C PHE A 290 14.11 -10.87 -2.58
N LYS A 291 13.90 -9.94 -3.51
CA LYS A 291 13.26 -10.21 -4.82
C LYS A 291 14.19 -10.05 -6.01
N GLY A 292 15.45 -9.69 -5.78
CA GLY A 292 16.41 -9.35 -6.84
C GLY A 292 16.55 -10.45 -7.89
N ASP A 293 16.72 -11.69 -7.47
CA ASP A 293 16.91 -12.82 -8.39
C ASP A 293 15.66 -13.10 -9.25
N ILE A 294 14.47 -13.07 -8.64
CA ILE A 294 13.21 -13.29 -9.36
C ILE A 294 12.99 -12.17 -10.39
N ILE A 295 13.25 -10.93 -10.00
CA ILE A 295 13.08 -9.75 -10.86
C ILE A 295 14.00 -9.78 -12.08
N VAL A 296 15.26 -10.20 -11.89
CA VAL A 296 16.25 -10.25 -12.97
C VAL A 296 16.04 -11.45 -13.88
N ASN A 297 15.69 -12.62 -13.32
CA ASN A 297 15.55 -13.85 -14.10
C ASN A 297 14.20 -13.95 -14.83
N ASN A 298 13.15 -13.30 -14.33
CA ASN A 298 11.79 -13.37 -14.89
C ASN A 298 11.20 -11.99 -15.21
N PRO A 299 11.80 -11.21 -16.13
CA PRO A 299 11.34 -9.85 -16.43
C PRO A 299 9.95 -9.81 -17.06
N LEU A 300 9.56 -10.85 -17.81
CA LEU A 300 8.22 -10.94 -18.42
C LEU A 300 7.11 -11.06 -17.37
N THR A 301 7.37 -11.73 -16.25
CA THR A 301 6.43 -11.84 -15.14
C THR A 301 6.07 -10.47 -14.57
N ILE A 302 7.05 -9.57 -14.44
CA ILE A 302 6.83 -8.19 -13.98
C ILE A 302 5.87 -7.48 -14.93
N LEU A 303 6.08 -7.65 -16.24
CA LEU A 303 5.23 -7.02 -17.25
C LEU A 303 3.78 -7.53 -17.18
N TRP A 304 3.58 -8.85 -17.04
CA TRP A 304 2.23 -9.43 -16.95
C TRP A 304 1.46 -8.97 -15.72
N ILE A 305 2.15 -8.73 -14.60
CA ILE A 305 1.54 -8.17 -13.39
C ILE A 305 1.32 -6.65 -13.53
N ALA A 306 2.27 -5.95 -14.16
CA ALA A 306 2.21 -4.50 -14.33
C ALA A 306 1.02 -4.04 -15.18
N ILE A 307 0.68 -4.78 -16.23
CA ILE A 307 -0.43 -4.45 -17.15
C ILE A 307 -1.79 -4.31 -16.43
N PRO A 308 -2.30 -5.32 -15.71
CA PRO A 308 -3.59 -5.20 -15.03
C PRO A 308 -3.57 -4.10 -13.95
N LEU A 309 -2.45 -3.95 -13.21
CA LEU A 309 -2.33 -2.91 -12.20
C LEU A 309 -2.33 -1.49 -12.81
N PHE A 310 -1.67 -1.31 -13.96
CA PHE A 310 -1.69 -0.05 -14.71
C PHE A 310 -3.10 0.28 -15.18
N ILE A 311 -3.76 -0.68 -15.84
CA ILE A 311 -5.12 -0.51 -16.36
C ILE A 311 -6.09 -0.17 -15.22
N GLN A 312 -6.01 -0.90 -14.11
CA GLN A 312 -6.84 -0.68 -12.94
C GLN A 312 -6.65 0.73 -12.38
N THR A 313 -5.40 1.19 -12.23
CA THR A 313 -5.11 2.52 -11.68
C THR A 313 -5.64 3.62 -12.59
N VAL A 314 -5.45 3.49 -13.91
CA VAL A 314 -5.99 4.44 -14.90
C VAL A 314 -7.52 4.42 -14.89
N PHE A 315 -8.14 3.25 -14.83
CA PHE A 315 -9.59 3.10 -14.77
C PHE A 315 -10.18 3.78 -13.54
N ILE A 316 -9.60 3.55 -12.36
CA ILE A 316 -10.06 4.13 -11.11
C ILE A 316 -9.89 5.64 -11.09
N PHE A 317 -8.75 6.14 -11.60
CA PHE A 317 -8.56 7.57 -11.79
C PHE A 317 -9.61 8.16 -12.72
N ALA A 318 -9.81 7.57 -13.91
CA ALA A 318 -10.76 8.07 -14.90
C ALA A 318 -12.19 8.08 -14.37
N LEU A 319 -12.59 7.02 -13.66
CA LEU A 319 -13.89 6.94 -13.01
C LEU A 319 -14.04 8.00 -11.92
N GLY A 320 -13.09 8.11 -11.00
CA GLY A 320 -13.12 9.10 -9.93
C GLY A 320 -13.18 10.54 -10.47
N TYR A 321 -12.35 10.84 -11.48
CA TYR A 321 -12.26 12.15 -12.09
C TYR A 321 -13.50 12.50 -12.92
N GLY A 322 -14.05 11.52 -13.64
CA GLY A 322 -15.32 11.66 -14.36
C GLY A 322 -16.51 11.85 -13.43
N LEU A 323 -16.59 11.07 -12.34
CA LEU A 323 -17.61 11.26 -11.31
C LEU A 323 -17.47 12.62 -10.61
N ALA A 324 -16.25 13.12 -10.39
CA ALA A 324 -16.02 14.45 -9.84
C ALA A 324 -16.56 15.56 -10.76
N LEU A 325 -16.43 15.40 -12.09
CA LEU A 325 -17.04 16.31 -13.08
C LEU A 325 -18.57 16.25 -13.01
N LEU A 326 -19.15 15.05 -12.95
CA LEU A 326 -20.60 14.86 -12.84
C LEU A 326 -21.17 15.46 -11.54
N LEU A 327 -20.41 15.35 -10.44
CA LEU A 327 -20.77 15.93 -9.14
C LEU A 327 -20.48 17.44 -9.05
N LYS A 328 -19.97 18.06 -10.12
CA LYS A 328 -19.61 19.48 -10.21
C LYS A 328 -18.67 19.93 -9.08
N LEU A 329 -17.67 19.10 -8.75
CA LEU A 329 -16.64 19.47 -7.79
C LEU A 329 -15.73 20.55 -8.37
N ARG A 330 -15.07 21.34 -7.52
CA ARG A 330 -13.98 22.24 -7.95
C ARG A 330 -12.75 21.40 -8.28
N TYR A 331 -11.91 21.86 -9.21
CA TYR A 331 -10.67 21.16 -9.57
C TYR A 331 -9.82 20.81 -8.35
N GLU A 332 -9.70 21.76 -7.42
CA GLU A 332 -8.94 21.64 -6.18
C GLU A 332 -9.39 20.43 -5.34
N ASP A 333 -10.67 20.06 -5.39
CA ASP A 333 -11.19 18.89 -4.66
C ASP A 333 -11.21 17.63 -5.54
N ALA A 334 -11.49 17.78 -6.84
CA ALA A 334 -11.61 16.69 -7.79
C ALA A 334 -10.29 15.96 -8.04
N ALA A 335 -9.19 16.71 -8.20
CA ALA A 335 -7.86 16.15 -8.43
C ALA A 335 -7.39 15.26 -7.26
N PRO A 336 -7.33 15.73 -6.00
CA PRO A 336 -6.93 14.89 -4.89
C PRO A 336 -7.92 13.73 -4.68
N ALA A 337 -9.24 13.96 -4.77
CA ALA A 337 -10.22 12.89 -4.59
C ALA A 337 -10.00 11.71 -5.55
N SER A 338 -9.60 11.99 -6.80
CA SER A 338 -9.36 10.98 -7.84
C SER A 338 -7.98 10.33 -7.71
N LEU A 339 -6.94 11.10 -7.37
CA LEU A 339 -5.58 10.59 -7.16
C LEU A 339 -5.48 9.71 -5.92
N ILE A 340 -6.20 10.07 -4.84
CA ILE A 340 -6.33 9.22 -3.64
C ILE A 340 -7.07 7.93 -3.99
N GLY A 341 -8.11 8.02 -4.82
CA GLY A 341 -8.84 6.87 -5.35
C GLY A 341 -7.93 5.87 -6.06
N ALA A 342 -7.09 6.37 -6.96
CA ALA A 342 -6.26 5.55 -7.84
C ALA A 342 -5.04 4.94 -7.15
N SER A 343 -4.46 5.64 -6.16
CA SER A 343 -3.23 5.22 -5.49
C SER A 343 -3.44 4.11 -4.46
N ASN A 344 -2.38 3.34 -4.21
CA ASN A 344 -2.38 2.17 -3.35
C ASN A 344 -1.43 2.33 -2.16
N HIS A 345 -1.67 1.53 -1.12
CA HIS A 345 -0.80 1.45 0.05
C HIS A 345 0.04 0.17 -0.02
N PHE A 346 1.23 0.28 -0.61
CA PHE A 346 2.10 -0.87 -0.85
C PHE A 346 2.59 -1.49 0.44
N GLU A 347 2.86 -0.68 1.45
CA GLU A 347 3.46 -1.09 2.72
C GLU A 347 2.62 -2.16 3.40
N VAL A 348 1.34 -1.86 3.64
CA VAL A 348 0.41 -2.82 4.25
C VAL A 348 0.13 -4.00 3.33
N ALA A 349 0.06 -3.78 2.02
CA ALA A 349 -0.16 -4.86 1.05
C ALA A 349 1.01 -5.86 1.02
N ILE A 350 2.25 -5.38 1.00
CA ILE A 350 3.48 -6.18 1.05
C ILE A 350 3.60 -6.86 2.40
N ALA A 351 3.36 -6.15 3.51
CA ALA A 351 3.40 -6.73 4.85
C ALA A 351 2.39 -7.87 5.01
N THR A 352 1.17 -7.67 4.49
CA THR A 352 0.13 -8.68 4.50
C THR A 352 0.49 -9.84 3.57
N SER A 353 0.89 -9.59 2.33
CA SER A 353 1.22 -10.67 1.37
C SER A 353 2.39 -11.53 1.83
N THR A 354 3.44 -10.93 2.39
CA THR A 354 4.62 -11.63 2.93
C THR A 354 4.28 -12.47 4.15
N MET A 355 3.40 -11.98 5.01
CA MET A 355 2.92 -12.70 6.18
C MET A 355 1.96 -13.84 5.81
N LEU A 356 1.08 -13.64 4.83
CA LEU A 356 0.09 -14.65 4.42
C LEU A 356 0.67 -15.73 3.52
N PHE A 357 1.41 -15.33 2.49
CA PHE A 357 1.85 -16.22 1.41
C PHE A 357 3.36 -16.49 1.48
N GLY A 358 4.10 -15.73 2.27
CA GLY A 358 5.55 -15.84 2.35
C GLY A 358 6.26 -14.80 1.50
N LEU A 359 7.50 -14.50 1.90
CA LEU A 359 8.33 -13.49 1.25
C LEU A 359 8.65 -13.86 -0.19
N SER A 360 8.96 -15.13 -0.48
CA SER A 360 9.29 -15.64 -1.82
C SER A 360 8.09 -15.76 -2.77
N SER A 361 6.86 -15.73 -2.27
CA SER A 361 5.63 -15.95 -3.08
C SER A 361 5.42 -14.95 -4.22
N GLY A 362 4.62 -15.37 -5.20
CA GLY A 362 4.10 -14.54 -6.28
C GLY A 362 3.20 -13.41 -5.79
N ALA A 363 2.41 -13.61 -4.72
CA ALA A 363 1.60 -12.57 -4.11
C ALA A 363 2.46 -11.40 -3.61
N SER A 364 3.57 -11.70 -2.92
CA SER A 364 4.54 -10.70 -2.47
C SER A 364 5.21 -10.00 -3.65
N LEU A 365 5.56 -10.74 -4.71
CA LEU A 365 6.11 -10.15 -5.93
C LEU A 365 5.12 -9.16 -6.55
N ALA A 366 3.84 -9.51 -6.66
CA ALA A 366 2.85 -8.63 -7.28
C ALA A 366 2.66 -7.30 -6.54
N THR A 367 2.73 -7.33 -5.21
CA THR A 367 2.68 -6.10 -4.40
C THR A 367 3.91 -5.21 -4.61
N VAL A 368 5.10 -5.79 -4.81
CA VAL A 368 6.33 -5.05 -5.14
C VAL A 368 6.28 -4.48 -6.56
N VAL A 369 5.74 -5.23 -7.53
CA VAL A 369 5.56 -4.74 -8.91
C VAL A 369 4.61 -3.54 -8.94
N GLY A 370 3.53 -3.56 -8.15
CA GLY A 370 2.64 -2.41 -8.03
C GLY A 370 3.38 -1.14 -7.61
N MET A 371 4.30 -1.26 -6.65
CA MET A 371 5.11 -0.15 -6.18
C MET A 371 6.04 0.40 -7.26
N LEU A 372 6.66 -0.49 -8.07
CA LEU A 372 7.51 -0.10 -9.20
C LEU A 372 6.77 0.77 -10.22
N ILE A 373 5.53 0.41 -10.54
CA ILE A 373 4.78 1.09 -11.61
C ILE A 373 4.04 2.33 -11.13
N GLU A 374 3.71 2.43 -9.84
CA GLU A 374 2.79 3.48 -9.37
C GLU A 374 3.42 4.87 -9.44
N VAL A 375 4.67 5.05 -9.05
CA VAL A 375 5.32 6.38 -9.07
C VAL A 375 5.28 7.02 -10.47
N PRO A 376 5.76 6.37 -11.56
CA PRO A 376 5.68 6.97 -12.89
C PRO A 376 4.23 7.14 -13.36
N LEU A 377 3.34 6.22 -13.01
CA LEU A 377 1.93 6.28 -13.37
C LEU A 377 1.22 7.46 -12.70
N MET A 378 1.40 7.66 -11.40
CA MET A 378 0.81 8.77 -10.66
C MET A 378 1.35 10.12 -11.15
N LEU A 379 2.63 10.21 -11.50
CA LEU A 379 3.19 11.41 -12.12
C LEU A 379 2.54 11.71 -13.49
N MET A 380 2.23 10.67 -14.28
CA MET A 380 1.46 10.82 -15.51
C MET A 380 0.05 11.34 -15.22
N LEU A 381 -0.66 10.77 -14.25
CA LEU A 381 -2.01 11.19 -13.88
C LEU A 381 -2.04 12.63 -13.34
N VAL A 382 -1.06 13.03 -12.53
CA VAL A 382 -0.90 14.41 -12.07
C VAL A 382 -0.76 15.37 -13.26
N ARG A 383 0.03 15.02 -14.29
CA ARG A 383 0.13 15.84 -15.51
C ARG A 383 -1.21 15.95 -16.24
N ILE A 384 -2.01 14.89 -16.24
CA ILE A 384 -3.37 14.92 -16.81
C ILE A 384 -4.26 15.88 -16.01
N CYS A 385 -4.26 15.83 -14.68
CA CYS A 385 -4.98 16.79 -13.85
C CYS A 385 -4.57 18.23 -14.18
N LEU A 386 -3.26 18.51 -14.22
CA LEU A 386 -2.75 19.86 -14.51
C LEU A 386 -3.21 20.38 -15.88
N ARG A 387 -3.26 19.53 -16.91
CA ARG A 387 -3.71 19.90 -18.26
C ARG A 387 -5.23 20.08 -18.38
N THR A 388 -6.00 19.41 -17.53
CA THR A 388 -7.47 19.36 -17.59
C THR A 388 -8.14 20.26 -16.57
N ARG A 389 -7.40 21.17 -15.93
CA ARG A 389 -7.93 22.18 -14.99
C ARG A 389 -9.15 22.93 -15.52
N GLY A 390 -9.12 23.30 -16.80
CA GLY A 390 -10.22 24.03 -17.45
C GLY A 390 -11.52 23.24 -17.61
N TRP A 391 -11.53 21.94 -17.34
CA TRP A 391 -12.76 21.13 -17.38
C TRP A 391 -13.67 21.35 -16.17
N PHE A 392 -13.13 21.88 -15.08
CA PHE A 392 -13.87 22.15 -13.85
C PHE A 392 -14.24 23.62 -13.79
N ALA A 393 -15.48 23.91 -13.43
CA ALA A 393 -15.91 25.27 -13.14
C ALA A 393 -15.11 25.82 -11.93
N SER A 394 -14.75 27.11 -12.02
CA SER A 394 -13.97 27.80 -10.98
C SER A 394 -14.71 27.92 -9.66
#